data_AF-A0A1X0Y875-F1
#
_entry.id   AF-A0A1X0Y875-F1
#
_cell.length_a   1.000
_cell.length_b   1.000
_cell.length_c   1.000
_cell.angle_alpha   90.00
_cell.angle_beta   90.00
_cell.angle_gamma   90.00
#
_symmetry.space_group_name_H-M   'P 1'
#
loop_
_entity.id
_entity.type
_entity.pdbx_description
1 polymer ?
#
loop_
_entity_poly.entity_id
_entity_poly.type
_entity_poly.pdbx_seq_one_letter_code
_entity_poly.pdbx_strand_id
1 'polypeptide(L)'
;MKFTLSITTRDEFTEGPEVAVVEIDNHLKSRIRQLASAVKILNVYSVRELNGYPTFLMRAHDQETENGPIVPREPEGGFEEMACRAECVTLNVTDSGFYWNGYVKHTDIRFETQTVPLSDLGIAPEPAHPTVETLEKIEASICTGSINDPAIQQVVLREVRKTLLQPDDPYLGIVLEGGLVQAIVTDAPKLTGNWKVMVIDYDTDGTDPELLTPVPQGDGSLASAWVHADYITEAEIDLKAVWESLK
;
A
#
# COMPACT_ATOMS: atom_id res chain seq x y z
N MET A 1 6.05 -15.26 15.31
CA MET A 1 6.52 -16.17 14.24
C MET A 1 7.58 -15.44 13.43
N LYS A 2 8.75 -16.02 13.23
CA LYS A 2 9.87 -15.34 12.58
C LYS A 2 9.94 -15.69 11.09
N PHE A 3 10.09 -14.67 10.25
CA PHE A 3 10.37 -14.81 8.83
C PHE A 3 11.74 -14.22 8.49
N THR A 4 12.40 -14.87 7.54
CA THR A 4 13.59 -14.37 6.86
C THR A 4 13.22 -14.23 5.39
N LEU A 5 13.17 -12.99 4.91
CA LEU A 5 12.66 -12.63 3.59
C LEU A 5 13.81 -12.16 2.72
N SER A 6 13.94 -12.71 1.51
CA SER A 6 14.85 -12.15 0.51
C SER A 6 14.36 -10.78 0.06
N ILE A 7 15.30 -9.92 -0.32
CA ILE A 7 15.02 -8.60 -0.88
C ILE A 7 15.47 -8.56 -2.33
N THR A 8 14.68 -7.88 -3.14
CA THR A 8 15.02 -7.50 -4.51
C THR A 8 15.12 -5.98 -4.60
N THR A 9 16.16 -5.50 -5.26
CA THR A 9 16.31 -4.10 -5.68
C THR A 9 16.03 -3.99 -7.17
N ARG A 10 15.63 -2.81 -7.64
CA ARG A 10 15.46 -2.57 -9.10
C ARG A 10 16.79 -2.49 -9.85
N ASP A 11 17.86 -2.17 -9.16
CA ASP A 11 19.22 -2.12 -9.69
C ASP A 11 20.05 -3.23 -9.04
N GLU A 12 20.53 -4.15 -9.87
CA GLU A 12 21.31 -5.33 -9.50
C GLU A 12 22.74 -4.99 -9.04
N PHE A 13 23.21 -3.77 -9.33
CA PHE A 13 24.54 -3.30 -8.95
C PHE A 13 24.53 -2.44 -7.68
N THR A 14 23.37 -2.26 -7.05
CA THR A 14 23.22 -1.45 -5.84
C THR A 14 23.65 -2.19 -4.58
N GLU A 15 24.48 -1.54 -3.75
CA GLU A 15 24.69 -1.96 -2.37
C GLU A 15 23.48 -1.57 -1.51
N GLY A 16 22.76 -2.58 -1.00
CA GLY A 16 21.53 -2.39 -0.25
C GLY A 16 21.17 -3.58 0.64
N PRO A 17 20.02 -3.56 1.32
CA PRO A 17 19.57 -4.68 2.13
C PRO A 17 19.30 -5.90 1.25
N GLU A 18 19.83 -7.06 1.64
CA GLU A 18 19.64 -8.32 0.90
C GLU A 18 18.61 -9.23 1.58
N VAL A 19 18.42 -9.05 2.89
CA VAL A 19 17.51 -9.86 3.70
C VAL A 19 16.76 -8.98 4.70
N ALA A 20 15.45 -9.20 4.83
CA ALA A 20 14.64 -8.67 5.92
C ALA A 20 14.28 -9.79 6.91
N VAL A 21 14.52 -9.55 8.19
CA VAL A 21 14.11 -10.44 9.27
C VAL A 21 13.00 -9.78 10.06
N VAL A 22 11.86 -10.45 10.17
CA VAL A 22 10.70 -9.90 10.88
C VAL A 22 10.09 -10.94 11.80
N GLU A 23 9.77 -10.54 13.02
CA GLU A 23 8.95 -11.34 13.92
C GLU A 23 7.50 -10.85 13.89
N ILE A 24 6.61 -11.70 13.37
CA ILE A 24 5.17 -11.46 13.36
C ILE A 24 4.60 -11.91 14.70
N ASP A 25 4.41 -10.94 15.59
CA ASP A 25 3.67 -11.12 16.84
C ASP A 25 2.14 -11.10 16.60
N ASN A 26 1.37 -11.23 17.68
CA ASN A 26 -0.10 -11.19 17.59
C ASN A 26 -0.64 -9.83 17.15
N HIS A 27 0.07 -8.74 17.45
CA HIS A 27 -0.33 -7.38 17.10
C HIS A 27 -0.22 -7.16 15.60
N LEU A 28 0.96 -7.40 15.03
CA LEU A 28 1.23 -7.29 13.60
C LEU A 28 0.38 -8.26 12.79
N LYS A 29 0.20 -9.50 13.28
CA LYS A 29 -0.71 -10.47 12.66
C LYS A 29 -2.16 -9.96 12.60
N SER A 30 -2.65 -9.36 13.70
CA SER A 30 -3.99 -8.77 13.75
C SER A 30 -4.11 -7.61 12.77
N ARG A 31 -3.07 -6.77 12.69
CA ARG A 31 -3.03 -5.63 11.78
C ARG A 31 -3.04 -6.07 10.31
N ILE A 32 -2.20 -7.03 9.93
CA ILE A 32 -2.19 -7.62 8.58
C ILE A 32 -3.57 -8.15 8.21
N ARG A 33 -4.26 -8.82 9.14
CA ARG A 33 -5.64 -9.29 8.90
C ARG A 33 -6.60 -8.13 8.65
N GLN A 34 -6.55 -7.08 9.46
CA GLN A 34 -7.41 -5.89 9.28
C GLN A 34 -7.18 -5.24 7.93
N LEU A 35 -5.91 -5.08 7.52
CA LEU A 35 -5.57 -4.51 6.24
C LEU A 35 -6.02 -5.39 5.08
N ALA A 36 -5.84 -6.71 5.16
CA ALA A 36 -6.35 -7.65 4.15
C ALA A 36 -7.88 -7.60 4.03
N SER A 37 -8.60 -7.46 5.14
CA SER A 37 -10.05 -7.21 5.12
C SER A 37 -10.38 -5.86 4.46
N ALA A 38 -9.60 -4.81 4.73
CA ALA A 38 -9.81 -3.49 4.12
C ALA A 38 -9.57 -3.51 2.61
N VAL A 39 -8.53 -4.19 2.13
CA VAL A 39 -8.26 -4.41 0.69
C VAL A 39 -9.52 -4.94 -0.01
N LYS A 40 -10.13 -5.96 0.57
CA LYS A 40 -11.35 -6.61 0.09
C LYS A 40 -12.59 -5.71 0.17
N ILE A 41 -12.86 -5.12 1.34
CA ILE A 41 -14.02 -4.25 1.57
C ILE A 41 -14.00 -3.03 0.64
N LEU A 42 -12.82 -2.46 0.41
CA LEU A 42 -12.65 -1.27 -0.43
C LEU A 42 -12.49 -1.60 -1.91
N ASN A 43 -12.40 -2.89 -2.28
CA ASN A 43 -12.11 -3.35 -3.64
C ASN A 43 -10.88 -2.68 -4.26
N VAL A 44 -9.77 -2.66 -3.50
CA VAL A 44 -8.48 -2.11 -3.98
C VAL A 44 -7.46 -3.22 -4.15
N TYR A 45 -6.43 -2.99 -4.96
CA TYR A 45 -5.35 -3.98 -5.15
C TYR A 45 -4.53 -4.22 -3.86
N SER A 46 -4.21 -3.16 -3.14
CA SER A 46 -3.41 -3.24 -1.91
C SER A 46 -3.67 -2.05 -0.99
N VAL A 47 -3.55 -2.25 0.32
CA VAL A 47 -3.45 -1.18 1.32
C VAL A 47 -2.02 -1.13 1.84
N ARG A 48 -1.50 0.08 2.02
CA ARG A 48 -0.11 0.33 2.45
C ARG A 48 -0.10 1.19 3.69
N GLU A 49 0.80 0.87 4.63
CA GLU A 49 1.04 1.69 5.81
C GLU A 49 2.54 1.74 6.14
N LEU A 50 3.01 2.87 6.69
CA LEU A 50 4.38 2.96 7.21
C LEU A 50 4.56 1.93 8.34
N ASN A 51 5.58 1.09 8.21
CA ASN A 51 5.82 -0.03 9.10
C ASN A 51 7.30 -0.42 9.13
N GLY A 52 8.00 -0.03 10.19
CA GLY A 52 9.41 -0.34 10.41
C GLY A 52 9.70 -1.61 11.21
N TYR A 53 8.78 -2.59 11.23
CA TYR A 53 8.98 -3.84 11.97
C TYR A 53 10.17 -4.70 11.48
N PRO A 54 10.43 -4.82 10.17
CA PRO A 54 11.54 -5.65 9.71
C PRO A 54 12.89 -5.05 10.08
N THR A 55 13.82 -5.92 10.47
CA THR A 55 15.24 -5.60 10.54
C THR A 55 15.91 -5.99 9.24
N PHE A 56 16.61 -5.05 8.62
CA PHE A 56 17.27 -5.24 7.32
C PHE A 56 18.74 -5.59 7.50
N LEU A 57 19.23 -6.57 6.75
CA LEU A 57 20.56 -7.16 6.85
C LEU A 57 21.18 -7.34 5.46
N MET A 58 22.51 -7.36 5.40
CA MET A 58 23.30 -7.76 4.23
C MET A 58 23.96 -9.12 4.52
N ARG A 59 24.29 -9.92 3.51
CA ARG A 59 25.13 -11.10 3.71
C ARG A 59 26.59 -10.67 3.84
N ALA A 60 27.35 -11.40 4.66
CA ALA A 60 28.80 -11.28 4.63
C ALA A 60 29.32 -12.10 3.43
N HIS A 61 29.84 -11.41 2.43
CA HIS A 61 30.49 -12.00 1.25
C HIS A 61 31.98 -12.33 1.51
N ASP A 62 32.37 -12.54 2.77
CA ASP A 62 33.78 -12.69 3.17
C ASP A 62 34.34 -14.11 3.06
N GLN A 63 33.59 -15.08 2.50
CA GLN A 63 34.10 -16.41 2.18
C GLN A 63 33.44 -16.93 0.90
N GLU A 64 34.23 -17.57 0.04
CA GLU A 64 33.97 -18.14 -1.30
C GLU A 64 32.73 -19.07 -1.42
N THR A 65 31.57 -18.62 -0.97
CA THR A 65 30.30 -19.33 -1.05
C THR A 65 29.21 -18.31 -1.36
N GLU A 66 28.50 -18.53 -2.46
CA GLU A 66 27.41 -17.70 -3.01
C GLU A 66 26.24 -17.50 -2.02
N ASN A 67 26.29 -18.14 -0.84
CA ASN A 67 25.28 -18.10 0.21
C ASN A 67 25.92 -18.01 1.62
N GLY A 68 26.80 -17.01 1.83
CA GLY A 68 27.41 -16.73 3.14
C GLY A 68 26.39 -16.52 4.28
N PRO A 69 26.84 -16.58 5.54
CA PRO A 69 25.96 -16.45 6.69
C PRO A 69 25.29 -15.06 6.74
N ILE A 70 24.00 -15.04 7.09
CA ILE A 70 23.26 -13.79 7.32
C ILE A 70 23.73 -13.22 8.66
N VAL A 71 24.62 -12.23 8.60
CA VAL A 71 25.11 -11.50 9.77
C VAL A 71 24.71 -10.03 9.67
N PRO A 72 24.32 -9.38 10.77
CA PRO A 72 24.29 -7.92 10.80
C PRO A 72 25.69 -7.41 10.43
N ARG A 73 25.84 -6.76 9.28
CA ARG A 73 27.09 -6.04 8.98
C ARG A 73 27.12 -4.83 9.91
N GLU A 74 28.00 -4.85 10.90
CA GLU A 74 28.32 -3.64 11.64
C GLU A 74 28.88 -2.60 10.66
N PRO A 75 28.57 -1.31 10.82
CA PRO A 75 29.07 -0.27 9.93
C PRO A 75 30.60 -0.33 9.83
N GLU A 76 31.12 -0.56 8.63
CA GLU A 76 32.57 -0.62 8.42
C GLU A 76 33.20 0.73 8.74
N GLY A 77 34.31 0.70 9.51
CA GLY A 77 35.08 1.89 9.82
C GLY A 77 34.45 2.85 10.83
N GLY A 78 33.36 2.48 11.51
CA GLY A 78 32.71 3.33 12.51
C GLY A 78 31.86 4.46 11.90
N PHE A 79 31.64 4.45 10.59
CA PHE A 79 30.75 5.37 9.91
C PHE A 79 29.34 4.79 9.87
N GLU A 80 28.47 5.31 10.75
CA GLU A 80 27.05 4.94 10.84
C GLU A 80 26.28 5.01 9.49
N GLU A 81 26.79 5.79 8.54
CA GLU A 81 26.29 5.97 7.17
C GLU A 81 26.43 4.72 6.29
N MET A 82 27.33 3.80 6.64
CA MET A 82 27.54 2.52 5.93
C MET A 82 26.72 1.36 6.50
N ALA A 83 25.93 1.60 7.55
CA ALA A 83 25.01 0.59 8.08
C ALA A 83 23.85 0.41 7.09
N CYS A 84 23.42 -0.84 6.87
CA CYS A 84 22.25 -1.17 6.06
C CYS A 84 20.99 -0.48 6.62
N ARG A 85 20.63 0.67 6.06
CA ARG A 85 19.51 1.50 6.54
C ARG A 85 18.47 1.65 5.43
N ALA A 86 17.23 1.36 5.81
CA ALA A 86 16.05 1.49 4.96
C ALA A 86 15.20 2.68 5.43
N GLU A 87 14.66 3.44 4.49
CA GLU A 87 13.79 4.59 4.73
C GLU A 87 12.41 4.37 4.08
N CYS A 88 11.41 5.09 4.58
CA CYS A 88 10.02 5.03 4.11
C CYS A 88 9.47 3.59 4.01
N VAL A 89 9.83 2.74 4.97
CA VAL A 89 9.45 1.32 4.94
C VAL A 89 7.94 1.19 5.11
N THR A 90 7.27 0.56 4.14
CA THR A 90 5.84 0.31 4.21
C THR A 90 5.52 -1.18 4.21
N LEU A 91 4.52 -1.57 5.01
CA LEU A 91 3.83 -2.85 4.92
C LEU A 91 2.78 -2.72 3.82
N ASN A 92 2.87 -3.58 2.81
CA ASN A 92 1.96 -3.65 1.68
C ASN A 92 1.14 -4.92 1.83
N VAL A 93 -0.18 -4.80 1.98
CA VAL A 93 -1.09 -5.93 2.14
C VAL A 93 -2.03 -5.99 0.95
N THR A 94 -2.16 -7.19 0.38
CA THR A 94 -3.09 -7.53 -0.71
C THR A 94 -4.18 -8.47 -0.17
N ASP A 95 -5.03 -8.99 -1.06
CA ASP A 95 -6.07 -9.95 -0.71
C ASP A 95 -5.55 -11.38 -0.41
N SER A 96 -4.29 -11.64 -0.76
CA SER A 96 -3.67 -12.97 -0.80
C SER A 96 -2.31 -13.05 -0.11
N GLY A 97 -1.59 -11.93 0.02
CA GLY A 97 -0.28 -11.87 0.68
C GLY A 97 0.08 -10.48 1.21
N PHE A 98 1.25 -10.39 1.82
CA PHE A 98 1.84 -9.14 2.29
C PHE A 98 3.36 -9.12 2.09
N TYR A 99 3.93 -7.93 1.96
CA TYR A 99 5.37 -7.71 1.80
C TYR A 99 5.74 -6.33 2.33
N TRP A 100 7.05 -6.07 2.48
CA TRP A 100 7.57 -4.75 2.76
C TRP A 100 8.31 -4.19 1.56
N ASN A 101 8.26 -2.88 1.40
CA ASN A 101 9.15 -2.16 0.49
C ASN A 101 9.60 -0.85 1.16
N GLY A 102 10.58 -0.20 0.56
CA GLY A 102 11.09 1.08 1.01
C GLY A 102 12.21 1.55 0.09
N TYR A 103 12.99 2.51 0.56
CA TYR A 103 14.16 3.02 -0.15
C TYR A 103 15.42 2.72 0.64
N VAL A 104 16.52 2.47 -0.06
CA VAL A 104 17.85 2.46 0.56
C VAL A 104 18.15 3.89 0.99
N LYS A 105 18.57 4.07 2.25
CA LYS A 105 18.77 5.39 2.87
C LYS A 105 19.63 6.31 2.00
N HIS A 106 19.20 7.57 1.86
CA HIS A 106 19.85 8.60 1.03
C HIS A 106 19.98 8.25 -0.47
N THR A 107 19.14 7.33 -0.97
CA THR A 107 19.07 7.00 -2.39
C THR A 107 17.62 6.98 -2.85
N ASP A 108 17.41 7.00 -4.16
CA ASP A 108 16.13 6.73 -4.82
C ASP A 108 15.91 5.23 -5.11
N ILE A 109 16.79 4.37 -4.59
CA ILE A 109 16.82 2.95 -4.94
C ILE A 109 15.78 2.23 -4.08
N ARG A 110 14.73 1.78 -4.76
CA ARG A 110 13.64 1.04 -4.14
C ARG A 110 13.99 -0.43 -3.96
N PHE A 111 13.69 -0.95 -2.77
CA PHE A 111 13.76 -2.38 -2.46
C PHE A 111 12.37 -2.95 -2.15
N GLU A 112 12.21 -4.25 -2.33
CA GLU A 112 11.01 -5.01 -1.97
C GLU A 112 11.39 -6.36 -1.38
N THR A 113 10.69 -6.79 -0.32
CA THR A 113 10.84 -8.15 0.22
C THR A 113 10.00 -9.14 -0.56
N GLN A 114 10.37 -10.42 -0.55
CA GLN A 114 9.47 -11.47 -1.02
C GLN A 114 8.09 -11.39 -0.35
N THR A 115 7.04 -11.72 -1.11
CA THR A 115 5.67 -11.75 -0.59
C THR A 115 5.46 -12.98 0.28
N VAL A 116 4.89 -12.75 1.47
CA VAL A 116 4.44 -13.80 2.39
C VAL A 116 2.94 -14.03 2.18
N PRO A 117 2.51 -15.27 1.85
CA PRO A 117 1.10 -15.60 1.76
C PRO A 117 0.34 -15.39 3.07
N LEU A 118 -0.90 -14.92 3.01
CA LEU A 118 -1.77 -14.78 4.20
C LEU A 118 -2.08 -16.15 4.84
N SER A 119 -2.06 -17.23 4.05
CA SER A 119 -2.20 -18.61 4.51
C SER A 119 -1.14 -18.99 5.54
N ASP A 120 0.06 -18.46 5.42
CA ASP A 120 1.18 -18.76 6.33
C ASP A 120 0.94 -18.17 7.72
N LEU A 121 0.09 -17.13 7.81
CA LEU A 121 -0.40 -16.60 9.07
C LEU A 121 -1.65 -17.34 9.59
N GLY A 122 -2.15 -18.37 8.89
CA GLY A 122 -3.44 -18.99 9.18
C GLY A 122 -4.61 -18.00 9.02
N ILE A 123 -4.44 -16.98 8.17
CA ILE A 123 -5.53 -16.10 7.75
C ILE A 123 -6.14 -16.80 6.53
N ALA A 124 -7.31 -17.42 6.73
CA ALA A 124 -8.00 -18.08 5.65
C ALA A 124 -8.39 -17.04 4.58
N PRO A 125 -8.29 -17.38 3.29
CA PRO A 125 -8.92 -16.57 2.27
C PRO A 125 -10.43 -16.57 2.54
N GLU A 126 -10.98 -15.42 2.90
CA GLU A 126 -12.44 -15.23 2.83
C GLU A 126 -12.93 -15.54 1.41
N PRO A 127 -14.17 -16.06 1.27
CA PRO A 127 -14.70 -16.45 -0.03
C PRO A 127 -14.53 -15.31 -1.04
N ALA A 128 -14.16 -15.67 -2.27
CA ALA A 128 -14.00 -14.72 -3.35
C ALA A 128 -15.24 -13.82 -3.45
N HIS A 129 -15.01 -12.51 -3.65
CA HIS A 129 -16.10 -11.62 -4.00
C HIS A 129 -16.83 -12.20 -5.23
N PRO A 130 -18.18 -12.17 -5.24
CA PRO A 130 -18.93 -12.68 -6.37
C PRO A 130 -18.51 -11.93 -7.64
N THR A 131 -18.13 -12.67 -8.68
CA THR A 131 -17.75 -12.09 -9.98
C THR A 131 -18.94 -11.34 -10.60
N VAL A 132 -18.68 -10.45 -11.57
CA VAL A 132 -19.74 -9.77 -12.33
C VAL A 132 -20.73 -10.79 -12.90
N GLU A 133 -20.24 -11.87 -13.52
CA GLU A 133 -21.08 -12.98 -14.02
C GLU A 133 -21.92 -13.65 -12.91
N THR A 134 -21.37 -13.77 -11.69
CA THR A 134 -22.11 -14.30 -10.53
C THR A 134 -23.18 -13.31 -10.09
N LEU A 135 -22.88 -12.02 -10.06
CA LEU A 135 -23.82 -10.95 -9.69
C LEU A 135 -24.94 -10.80 -10.72
N GLU A 136 -24.66 -10.92 -12.02
CA GLU A 136 -25.66 -10.95 -13.09
C GLU A 136 -26.60 -12.15 -12.96
N LYS A 137 -26.07 -13.34 -12.66
CA LYS A 137 -26.88 -14.54 -12.37
C LYS A 137 -27.75 -14.36 -11.14
N ILE A 138 -27.22 -13.70 -10.09
CA ILE A 138 -27.98 -13.34 -8.88
C ILE A 138 -29.09 -12.35 -9.23
N GLU A 139 -28.81 -11.28 -9.98
CA GLU A 139 -29.82 -10.30 -10.42
C GLU A 139 -30.94 -10.98 -11.23
N ALA A 140 -30.56 -11.80 -12.21
CA ALA A 140 -31.50 -12.56 -13.04
C ALA A 140 -32.39 -13.48 -12.18
N SER A 141 -31.79 -14.23 -11.25
CA SER A 141 -32.50 -15.13 -10.34
C SER A 141 -33.51 -14.36 -9.46
N ILE A 142 -33.11 -13.21 -8.92
CA ILE A 142 -33.99 -12.36 -8.12
C ILE A 142 -35.14 -11.81 -8.98
N CYS A 143 -34.88 -11.38 -10.21
CA CYS A 143 -35.91 -10.87 -11.12
C CYS A 143 -36.91 -11.96 -11.55
N THR A 144 -36.48 -13.22 -11.60
CA THR A 144 -37.36 -14.37 -11.92
C THR A 144 -38.16 -14.92 -10.74
N GLY A 145 -38.04 -14.33 -9.55
CA GLY A 145 -38.90 -14.65 -8.40
C GLY A 145 -38.27 -15.59 -7.36
N SER A 146 -36.95 -15.74 -7.30
CA SER A 146 -36.28 -16.48 -6.20
C SER A 146 -36.52 -15.88 -4.80
N ILE A 147 -36.97 -14.63 -4.73
CA ILE A 147 -37.33 -13.94 -3.49
C ILE A 147 -38.82 -13.60 -3.55
N ASN A 148 -39.63 -14.23 -2.69
CA ASN A 148 -41.09 -14.09 -2.68
C ASN A 148 -41.57 -12.80 -1.98
N ASP A 149 -40.72 -12.16 -1.19
CA ASP A 149 -41.04 -10.89 -0.52
C ASP A 149 -40.58 -9.70 -1.39
N PRO A 150 -41.52 -8.87 -1.91
CA PRO A 150 -41.19 -7.75 -2.79
C PRO A 150 -40.30 -6.67 -2.14
N ALA A 151 -40.41 -6.47 -0.83
CA ALA A 151 -39.61 -5.47 -0.12
C ALA A 151 -38.14 -5.95 0.01
N ILE A 152 -37.95 -7.23 0.33
CA ILE A 152 -36.62 -7.85 0.36
C ILE A 152 -36.04 -7.91 -1.05
N GLN A 153 -36.84 -8.27 -2.05
CA GLN A 153 -36.43 -8.33 -3.45
C GLN A 153 -35.90 -6.98 -3.94
N GLN A 154 -36.58 -5.86 -3.61
CA GLN A 154 -36.12 -4.53 -3.97
C GLN A 154 -34.80 -4.13 -3.29
N VAL A 155 -34.65 -4.44 -2.00
CA VAL A 155 -33.40 -4.14 -1.26
C VAL A 155 -32.23 -4.90 -1.86
N VAL A 156 -32.39 -6.20 -2.13
CA VAL A 156 -31.32 -7.03 -2.69
C VAL A 156 -30.99 -6.60 -4.13
N LEU A 157 -31.98 -6.34 -4.98
CA LEU A 157 -31.75 -5.84 -6.34
C LEU A 157 -31.01 -4.49 -6.34
N ARG A 158 -31.34 -3.60 -5.41
CA ARG A 158 -30.66 -2.31 -5.28
C ARG A 158 -29.17 -2.49 -4.96
N GLU A 159 -28.83 -3.36 -4.03
CA GLU A 159 -27.43 -3.61 -3.66
C GLU A 159 -26.66 -4.33 -4.78
N VAL A 160 -27.26 -5.31 -5.44
CA VAL A 160 -26.64 -6.00 -6.59
C VAL A 160 -26.40 -5.03 -7.75
N ARG A 161 -27.40 -4.21 -8.10
CA ARG A 161 -27.27 -3.20 -9.16
C ARG A 161 -26.27 -2.11 -8.80
N LYS A 162 -26.20 -1.70 -7.53
CA LYS A 162 -25.19 -0.74 -7.08
C LYS A 162 -23.78 -1.25 -7.35
N THR A 163 -23.53 -2.55 -7.21
CA THR A 163 -22.25 -3.19 -7.52
C THR A 163 -22.05 -3.39 -9.03
N LEU A 164 -23.09 -3.79 -9.77
CA LEU A 164 -23.03 -4.01 -11.23
C LEU A 164 -22.92 -2.71 -12.05
N LEU A 165 -23.46 -1.60 -11.53
CA LEU A 165 -23.52 -0.30 -12.19
C LEU A 165 -22.47 0.69 -11.65
N GLN A 166 -21.51 0.24 -10.84
CA GLN A 166 -20.33 1.08 -10.64
C GLN A 166 -19.64 1.23 -12.00
N PRO A 167 -19.34 2.46 -12.45
CA PRO A 167 -18.51 2.65 -13.63
C PRO A 167 -17.16 1.94 -13.42
N ASP A 168 -16.51 1.57 -14.54
CA ASP A 168 -15.14 1.03 -14.58
C ASP A 168 -14.28 1.68 -13.48
N ASP A 169 -13.53 0.87 -12.72
CA ASP A 169 -12.75 1.29 -11.55
C ASP A 169 -12.16 2.71 -11.75
N PRO A 170 -12.55 3.69 -10.92
CA PRO A 170 -12.20 5.08 -11.16
C PRO A 170 -10.69 5.29 -11.03
N TYR A 171 -10.12 6.08 -11.94
CA TYR A 171 -8.72 6.45 -11.88
C TYR A 171 -8.56 7.71 -11.04
N LEU A 172 -7.56 7.70 -10.16
CA LEU A 172 -7.11 8.86 -9.39
C LEU A 172 -5.68 9.20 -9.81
N GLY A 173 -5.48 10.40 -10.32
CA GLY A 173 -4.17 10.95 -10.64
C GLY A 173 -3.72 11.97 -9.59
N ILE A 174 -2.47 11.87 -9.15
CA ILE A 174 -1.79 12.93 -8.38
C ILE A 174 -0.75 13.53 -9.33
N VAL A 175 -0.96 14.77 -9.74
CA VAL A 175 -0.11 15.48 -10.69
C VAL A 175 0.95 16.25 -9.91
N LEU A 176 2.22 15.97 -10.17
CA LEU A 176 3.34 16.71 -9.61
C LEU A 176 4.08 17.50 -10.70
N GLU A 177 4.47 18.72 -10.38
CA GLU A 177 5.37 19.54 -11.19
C GLU A 177 6.39 20.21 -10.25
N GLY A 178 7.68 20.11 -10.59
CA GLY A 178 8.74 20.70 -9.76
C GLY A 178 8.81 20.15 -8.33
N GLY A 179 8.37 18.92 -8.09
CA GLY A 179 8.35 18.29 -6.77
C GLY A 179 7.11 18.61 -5.92
N LEU A 180 6.22 19.46 -6.41
CA LEU A 180 5.01 19.87 -5.68
C LEU A 180 3.76 19.26 -6.31
N VAL A 181 2.81 18.82 -5.47
CA VAL A 181 1.48 18.42 -5.91
C VAL A 181 0.76 19.64 -6.49
N GLN A 182 0.40 19.56 -7.78
CA GLN A 182 -0.32 20.63 -8.50
C GLN A 182 -1.82 20.38 -8.53
N ALA A 183 -2.23 19.11 -8.66
CA ALA A 183 -3.62 18.74 -8.73
C ALA A 183 -3.84 17.28 -8.35
N ILE A 184 -5.02 17.02 -7.80
CA ILE A 184 -5.52 15.67 -7.53
C ILE A 184 -6.80 15.52 -8.35
N VAL A 185 -6.75 14.63 -9.35
CA VAL A 185 -7.76 14.54 -10.41
C VAL A 185 -8.35 13.14 -10.51
N THR A 186 -9.60 13.02 -10.92
CA THR A 186 -10.25 11.74 -11.18
C THR A 186 -11.19 11.83 -12.38
N ASP A 187 -11.37 10.71 -13.08
CA ASP A 187 -12.39 10.57 -14.12
C ASP A 187 -13.81 10.30 -13.55
N ALA A 188 -13.94 10.16 -12.23
CA ALA A 188 -15.22 9.93 -11.56
C ALA A 188 -15.45 10.83 -10.33
N PRO A 189 -15.48 12.17 -10.48
CA PRO A 189 -15.55 13.11 -9.34
C PRO A 189 -16.83 12.97 -8.49
N LYS A 190 -17.89 12.39 -9.05
CA LYS A 190 -19.12 12.08 -8.30
C LYS A 190 -18.93 11.01 -7.23
N LEU A 191 -17.93 10.14 -7.37
CA LEU A 191 -17.61 9.08 -6.40
C LEU A 191 -16.78 9.61 -5.23
N THR A 192 -16.13 10.76 -5.38
CA THR A 192 -15.19 11.32 -4.41
C THR A 192 -15.77 12.42 -3.53
N GLY A 193 -17.06 12.74 -3.66
CA GLY A 193 -17.68 13.96 -3.12
C GLY A 193 -17.57 14.21 -1.60
N ASN A 194 -17.14 13.22 -0.80
CA ASN A 194 -16.91 13.37 0.65
C ASN A 194 -15.45 13.13 1.07
N TRP A 195 -14.54 12.93 0.12
CA TRP A 195 -13.15 12.65 0.43
C TRP A 195 -12.48 13.92 0.95
N LYS A 196 -11.75 13.78 2.05
CA LYS A 196 -10.89 14.83 2.59
C LYS A 196 -9.48 14.53 2.14
N VAL A 197 -8.88 15.45 1.39
CA VAL A 197 -7.53 15.27 0.88
C VAL A 197 -6.60 16.28 1.53
N MET A 198 -5.43 15.78 1.92
CA MET A 198 -4.38 16.57 2.54
C MET A 198 -3.07 16.20 1.86
N VAL A 199 -2.30 17.20 1.48
CA VAL A 199 -0.91 17.03 1.05
C VAL A 199 -0.04 17.36 2.25
N ILE A 200 0.84 16.42 2.60
CA ILE A 200 1.74 16.52 3.76
C ILE A 200 3.16 16.40 3.25
N ASP A 201 3.92 17.48 3.34
CA ASP A 201 5.32 17.53 2.96
C ASP A 201 6.20 17.59 4.21
N TYR A 202 7.01 16.55 4.42
CA TYR A 202 7.93 16.47 5.55
C TYR A 202 9.29 17.10 5.25
N ASP A 203 9.54 17.52 4.00
CA ASP A 203 10.68 18.37 3.71
C ASP A 203 10.39 19.79 4.19
N THR A 204 10.89 20.11 5.37
CA THR A 204 10.68 21.41 6.02
C THR A 204 11.84 22.37 5.78
N ASP A 205 12.86 21.97 5.01
CA ASP A 205 14.05 22.78 4.79
C ASP A 205 13.68 24.09 4.07
N GLY A 206 14.04 25.22 4.69
CA GLY A 206 13.73 26.55 4.17
C GLY A 206 12.27 26.99 4.34
N THR A 207 11.41 26.18 4.98
CA THR A 207 10.03 26.56 5.31
C THR A 207 9.99 27.31 6.65
N ASP A 208 9.22 28.39 6.71
CA ASP A 208 9.01 29.15 7.94
C ASP A 208 8.39 28.23 9.02
N PRO A 209 9.00 28.10 10.21
CA PRO A 209 8.46 27.28 11.30
C PRO A 209 7.01 27.62 11.68
N GLU A 210 6.55 28.85 11.46
CA GLU A 210 5.16 29.25 11.72
C GLU A 210 4.15 28.65 10.73
N LEU A 211 4.62 28.19 9.56
CA LEU A 211 3.80 27.54 8.54
C LEU A 211 3.75 26.01 8.70
N LEU A 212 4.52 25.46 9.63
CA LEU A 212 4.58 24.02 9.88
C LEU A 212 3.43 23.57 10.77
N THR A 213 2.80 22.47 10.39
CA THR A 213 1.76 21.80 11.14
C THR A 213 2.34 20.60 11.89
N PRO A 214 2.06 20.44 13.20
CA PRO A 214 2.42 19.23 13.92
C PRO A 214 1.51 18.06 13.50
N VAL A 215 2.10 17.06 12.88
CA VAL A 215 1.43 15.85 12.40
C VAL A 215 1.64 14.71 13.40
N PRO A 216 0.57 14.18 14.02
CA PRO A 216 0.66 13.05 14.93
C PRO A 216 1.03 11.77 14.19
N GLN A 217 2.04 11.07 14.73
CA GLN A 217 2.57 9.84 14.19
C GLN A 217 1.98 8.62 14.91
N GLY A 218 2.08 7.45 14.28
CA GLY A 218 1.53 6.20 14.83
C GLY A 218 2.14 5.75 16.16
N ASP A 219 3.35 6.21 16.49
CA ASP A 219 4.05 5.95 17.75
C ASP A 219 3.70 6.96 18.87
N GLY A 220 2.80 7.92 18.59
CA GLY A 220 2.40 8.98 19.50
C GLY A 220 3.33 10.20 19.50
N SER A 221 4.40 10.20 18.71
CA SER A 221 5.24 11.38 18.51
C SER A 221 4.56 12.41 17.60
N LEU A 222 5.12 13.63 17.55
CA LEU A 222 4.71 14.68 16.64
C LEU A 222 5.87 14.98 15.69
N ALA A 223 5.59 14.99 14.38
CA ALA A 223 6.52 15.45 13.36
C ALA A 223 6.05 16.80 12.80
N SER A 224 6.96 17.68 12.42
CA SER A 224 6.61 18.94 11.76
C SER A 224 6.58 18.73 10.25
N ALA A 225 5.53 19.24 9.59
CA ALA A 225 5.36 19.13 8.14
C ALA A 225 4.65 20.37 7.61
N TRP A 226 4.87 20.72 6.35
CA TRP A 226 3.99 21.64 5.65
C TRP A 226 2.73 20.88 5.21
N VAL A 227 1.55 21.41 5.53
CA VAL A 227 0.28 20.72 5.28
C VAL A 227 -0.72 21.69 4.67
N HIS A 228 -1.36 21.27 3.58
CA HIS A 228 -2.53 21.97 3.06
C HIS A 228 -3.67 21.00 2.72
N ALA A 229 -4.90 21.50 2.82
CA ALA A 229 -6.07 20.79 2.36
C ALA A 229 -6.26 21.03 0.86
N ASP A 230 -6.55 19.96 0.13
CA ASP A 230 -6.80 20.00 -1.31
C ASP A 230 -8.13 19.30 -1.63
N TYR A 231 -8.57 19.41 -2.88
CA TYR A 231 -9.82 18.83 -3.36
C TYR A 231 -9.61 18.05 -4.65
N ILE A 232 -10.39 16.98 -4.79
CA ILE A 232 -10.36 16.16 -5.99
C ILE A 232 -11.19 16.84 -7.08
N THR A 233 -10.58 17.04 -8.25
CA THR A 233 -11.22 17.65 -9.42
C THR A 233 -11.44 16.64 -10.54
N GLU A 234 -12.26 17.00 -11.53
CA GLU A 234 -12.42 16.21 -12.74
C GLU A 234 -11.13 16.22 -13.55
N ALA A 235 -10.70 15.06 -14.04
CA ALA A 235 -9.51 14.94 -14.86
C ALA A 235 -9.75 15.51 -16.27
N GLU A 236 -8.87 16.43 -16.69
CA GLU A 236 -8.82 16.92 -18.07
C GLU A 236 -7.90 16.08 -18.97
N ILE A 237 -7.32 15.01 -18.41
CA ILE A 237 -6.43 14.08 -19.10
C ILE A 237 -7.02 12.66 -19.08
N ASP A 238 -6.67 11.86 -20.07
CA ASP A 238 -7.08 10.45 -20.13
C ASP A 238 -6.26 9.61 -19.14
N LEU A 239 -6.75 9.52 -17.90
CA LEU A 239 -6.10 8.76 -16.83
C LEU A 239 -5.99 7.27 -17.14
N LYS A 240 -6.95 6.71 -17.88
CA LYS A 240 -6.93 5.31 -18.29
C LYS A 240 -5.79 5.06 -19.27
N ALA A 241 -5.64 5.89 -20.30
CA ALA A 241 -4.54 5.78 -21.24
C ALA A 241 -3.17 5.95 -20.54
N VAL A 242 -3.06 6.89 -19.60
CA VAL A 242 -1.85 7.06 -18.78
C VAL A 242 -1.55 5.78 -17.99
N TRP A 243 -2.55 5.21 -17.31
CA TRP A 243 -2.38 3.98 -16.54
C TRP A 243 -1.98 2.78 -17.40
N GLU A 244 -2.60 2.62 -18.57
CA GLU A 244 -2.29 1.55 -19.50
C GLU A 244 -0.86 1.65 -20.06
N SER A 245 -0.30 2.86 -20.16
CA SER A 245 1.10 3.07 -20.60
C SER A 245 2.16 2.67 -19.57
N LEU A 246 1.78 2.45 -18.31
CA LEU A 246 2.69 2.03 -17.24
C LEU A 246 2.91 0.52 -17.17
N LYS A 247 2.13 -0.26 -17.94
CA LYS A 247 2.21 -1.73 -18.01
C LYS A 247 3.17 -2.17 -19.12
#